data_AF-D3PGV2-F1
#
_entry.id   AF-D3PGV2-F1
#
_cell.length_a   1.000
_cell.length_b   1.000
_cell.length_c   1.000
_cell.angle_alpha   90.00
_cell.angle_beta   90.00
_cell.angle_gamma   90.00
#
_symmetry.space_group_name_H-M   'P 1'
#
loop_
_entity.id
_entity.type
_entity.pdbx_description
1 polymer ?
#
loop_
_entity_poly.entity_id
_entity_poly.type
_entity_poly.pdbx_seq_one_letter_code
_entity_poly.pdbx_strand_id
1 'polypeptide(L)'
;MFSNLYSYQEAVIEEISTNGEVSVKFRGTEHVVVTSLGLLKISKLGNIKNLKNRKELLAKQKEYLKKKKAKKLERLKVMEEEREQEKNKWKVFSSKAFGKKGFVKKSIFKTPENAKGRVGIGTCGVSGQNMTTFSSASKYRKGN
;
A
#
# COMPACT_ATOMS: atom_id res chain seq x y z
N MET A 1 54.09 -23.35 -29.20
CA MET A 1 52.85 -22.88 -28.54
C MET A 1 51.73 -22.91 -29.57
N PHE A 2 50.91 -23.96 -29.59
CA PHE A 2 49.76 -24.04 -30.51
C PHE A 2 48.52 -23.50 -29.80
N SER A 3 48.19 -22.23 -30.05
CA SER A 3 46.93 -21.65 -29.59
C SER A 3 45.80 -22.20 -30.46
N ASN A 4 44.98 -23.07 -29.88
CA ASN A 4 43.77 -23.62 -30.47
C ASN A 4 42.84 -22.51 -31.02
N LEU A 5 42.72 -22.46 -32.35
CA LEU A 5 41.90 -21.51 -33.13
C LEU A 5 40.43 -21.98 -33.24
N TYR A 6 39.83 -22.43 -32.13
CA TYR A 6 38.42 -22.84 -32.13
C TYR A 6 37.53 -21.70 -31.65
N SER A 7 36.81 -21.06 -32.59
CA SER A 7 35.74 -20.10 -32.28
C SER A 7 34.41 -20.83 -32.19
N TYR A 8 33.66 -20.60 -31.11
CA TYR A 8 32.27 -21.04 -31.02
C TYR A 8 31.40 -20.18 -31.96
N GLN A 9 30.47 -20.81 -32.66
CA GLN A 9 29.45 -20.14 -33.46
C GLN A 9 28.07 -20.36 -32.87
N GLU A 10 27.18 -19.39 -33.07
CA GLU A 10 25.78 -19.50 -32.66
C GLU A 10 25.05 -20.47 -33.59
N ALA A 11 24.33 -21.41 -33.00
CA ALA A 11 23.64 -22.45 -33.74
C ALA A 11 22.34 -22.87 -33.04
N VAL A 12 21.44 -23.46 -33.80
CA VAL A 12 20.12 -23.89 -33.34
C VAL A 12 20.03 -25.40 -33.50
N ILE A 13 19.62 -26.10 -32.44
CA ILE A 13 19.35 -27.54 -32.48
C ILE A 13 18.03 -27.76 -33.23
N GLU A 14 18.07 -28.56 -34.29
CA GLU A 14 16.87 -28.95 -35.06
C GLU A 14 16.32 -30.29 -34.56
N GLU A 15 17.19 -31.29 -34.38
CA GLU A 15 16.80 -32.63 -33.97
C GLU A 15 17.81 -33.25 -33.00
N ILE A 16 17.30 -34.03 -32.06
CA ILE A 16 18.10 -34.82 -31.12
C ILE A 16 17.78 -36.29 -31.40
N SER A 17 18.76 -37.04 -31.87
CA SER A 17 18.63 -38.48 -32.08
C SER A 17 18.74 -39.22 -30.73
N THR A 18 18.03 -40.34 -30.59
CA THR A 18 18.06 -41.19 -29.40
C THR A 18 19.45 -41.77 -29.11
N ASN A 19 20.34 -41.76 -30.09
CA ASN A 19 21.72 -42.24 -29.95
C ASN A 19 22.67 -41.20 -29.33
N GLY A 20 22.17 -40.03 -28.91
CA GLY A 20 22.96 -38.97 -28.30
C GLY A 20 23.67 -38.04 -29.31
N GLU A 21 23.39 -38.22 -30.59
CA GLU A 21 23.78 -37.32 -31.67
C GLU A 21 22.77 -36.18 -31.82
N VAL A 22 23.28 -34.98 -32.09
CA VAL A 22 22.49 -33.75 -32.21
C VAL A 22 22.75 -33.10 -33.55
N SER A 23 21.68 -32.87 -34.32
CA SER A 23 21.72 -32.13 -35.56
C SER A 23 21.59 -30.63 -35.26
N VAL A 24 22.65 -29.89 -35.59
CA VAL A 24 22.78 -28.47 -35.28
C VAL A 24 22.91 -27.67 -36.57
N LYS A 25 22.08 -26.63 -36.69
CA LYS A 25 22.11 -25.68 -37.82
C LYS A 25 22.77 -24.37 -37.39
N PHE A 26 23.82 -23.97 -38.10
CA PHE A 26 24.51 -22.72 -37.80
C PHE A 26 23.68 -21.49 -38.19
N ARG A 27 23.75 -20.43 -37.39
CA ARG A 27 22.95 -19.23 -37.62
C ARG A 27 23.54 -18.41 -38.77
N GLY A 28 22.80 -18.32 -39.88
CA GLY A 28 23.21 -17.55 -41.07
C GLY A 28 23.74 -18.40 -42.22
N THR A 29 23.81 -19.72 -42.05
CA THR A 29 24.09 -20.67 -43.12
C THR A 29 23.00 -21.74 -43.15
N GLU A 30 22.82 -22.42 -44.28
CA GLU A 30 21.89 -23.55 -44.41
C GLU A 30 22.54 -24.89 -44.04
N HIS A 31 23.79 -24.87 -43.59
CA HIS A 31 24.52 -26.08 -43.26
C HIS A 31 24.06 -26.66 -41.91
N VAL A 32 23.68 -27.93 -41.96
CA VAL A 32 23.37 -28.76 -40.79
C VAL A 32 24.56 -29.67 -40.52
N VAL A 33 25.02 -29.70 -39.28
CA VAL A 33 26.14 -30.54 -38.84
C VAL A 33 25.70 -31.39 -37.67
N VAL A 34 26.02 -32.68 -37.74
CA VAL A 34 25.78 -33.64 -36.66
C VAL A 34 26.93 -33.54 -35.67
N THR A 35 26.62 -33.31 -34.40
CA THR A 35 27.60 -33.15 -33.32
C THR A 35 27.11 -33.84 -32.05
N SER A 36 28.01 -34.08 -31.10
CA SER A 36 27.67 -34.65 -29.79
C SER A 36 27.34 -33.55 -28.76
N LEU A 37 26.50 -33.88 -27.78
CA LEU A 37 26.11 -32.96 -26.70
C LEU A 37 27.29 -32.36 -25.94
N GLY A 38 28.40 -33.11 -25.78
CA GLY A 38 29.59 -32.66 -25.05
C GLY A 38 30.33 -31.49 -25.70
N LEU A 39 30.09 -31.22 -26.98
CA LEU A 39 30.73 -30.12 -27.72
C LEU A 39 29.88 -28.85 -27.74
N LEU A 40 28.63 -28.92 -27.26
CA LEU A 40 27.69 -27.81 -27.25
C LEU A 40 27.84 -26.96 -25.98
N LYS A 41 27.72 -25.64 -26.15
CA LYS A 41 27.76 -24.66 -25.05
C LYS A 41 26.49 -23.84 -25.04
N ILE A 42 26.01 -23.52 -23.84
CA ILE A 42 24.83 -22.66 -23.64
C ILE A 42 25.13 -21.29 -24.28
N SER A 43 24.24 -20.85 -25.18
CA SER A 43 24.35 -19.54 -25.83
C SER A 43 24.22 -18.41 -24.80
N LYS A 44 25.12 -17.42 -24.89
CA LYS A 44 25.12 -16.24 -24.02
C LYS A 44 23.96 -15.29 -24.33
N LEU A 45 23.36 -15.39 -25.51
CA LEU A 45 22.34 -14.47 -26.01
C LEU A 45 20.91 -14.85 -25.61
N GLY A 46 20.74 -16.00 -24.94
CA GLY A 46 19.43 -16.47 -24.47
C GLY A 46 18.48 -16.85 -25.62
N ASN A 47 17.36 -17.48 -25.28
CA ASN A 47 16.45 -18.03 -26.27
C ASN A 47 15.60 -16.93 -26.92
N ILE A 48 15.94 -16.55 -28.16
CA ILE A 48 15.33 -15.42 -28.91
C ILE A 48 13.88 -15.72 -29.33
N LYS A 49 13.44 -17.00 -29.31
CA LYS A 49 12.07 -17.39 -29.68
C LYS A 49 10.98 -16.67 -28.84
N ASN A 50 11.32 -16.17 -27.66
CA ASN A 50 10.39 -15.47 -26.76
C ASN A 50 10.25 -13.95 -26.99
N LEU A 51 10.98 -13.35 -27.94
CA LEU A 51 10.97 -11.88 -28.11
C LEU A 51 9.62 -11.32 -28.60
N LYS A 52 8.88 -12.07 -29.44
CA LYS A 52 7.52 -11.69 -29.87
C LYS A 52 6.52 -11.75 -28.70
N ASN A 53 6.62 -12.79 -27.87
CA ASN A 53 5.81 -12.97 -26.67
C ASN A 53 6.08 -11.89 -25.61
N ARG A 54 7.32 -11.38 -25.54
CA ARG A 54 7.71 -10.31 -24.61
C ARG A 54 6.96 -9.00 -24.85
N LYS A 55 6.74 -8.59 -26.11
CA LYS A 55 6.01 -7.35 -26.42
C LYS A 55 4.55 -7.43 -25.99
N GLU A 56 3.89 -8.57 -26.24
CA GLU A 56 2.50 -8.79 -25.87
C GLU A 56 2.33 -8.89 -24.34
N LEU A 57 3.27 -9.56 -23.65
CA LEU A 57 3.30 -9.65 -22.19
C LEU A 57 3.42 -8.25 -21.55
N LEU A 58 4.26 -7.38 -22.10
CA LEU A 58 4.43 -6.00 -21.63
C LEU A 58 3.15 -5.17 -21.85
N ALA A 59 2.45 -5.38 -22.98
CA ALA A 59 1.17 -4.72 -23.23
C ALA A 59 0.09 -5.15 -22.22
N LYS A 60 -0.03 -6.46 -21.96
CA LYS A 60 -0.95 -7.01 -20.94
C LYS A 60 -0.66 -6.48 -19.54
N GLN A 61 0.62 -6.37 -19.15
CA GLN A 61 0.98 -5.76 -17.86
C GLN A 61 0.58 -4.29 -17.76
N LYS A 62 0.81 -3.50 -18.82
CA LYS A 62 0.41 -2.08 -18.85
C LYS A 62 -1.11 -1.93 -18.69
N GLU A 63 -1.87 -2.74 -19.41
CA GLU A 63 -3.34 -2.72 -19.34
C GLU A 63 -3.84 -3.10 -17.94
N TYR A 64 -3.27 -4.15 -17.35
CA TYR A 64 -3.56 -4.57 -15.97
C TYR A 64 -3.28 -3.46 -14.95
N LEU A 65 -2.13 -2.80 -15.06
CA LEU A 65 -1.77 -1.67 -14.19
C LEU A 65 -2.72 -0.49 -14.36
N LYS A 66 -3.16 -0.20 -15.59
CA LYS A 66 -4.14 0.86 -15.87
C LYS A 66 -5.49 0.55 -15.20
N LYS A 67 -6.00 -0.69 -15.36
CA LYS A 67 -7.22 -1.17 -14.71
C LYS A 67 -7.13 -1.10 -13.18
N LYS A 68 -5.99 -1.50 -12.60
CA LYS A 68 -5.75 -1.44 -11.14
C LYS A 68 -5.75 0.00 -10.62
N LYS A 69 -5.12 0.93 -11.34
CA LYS A 69 -5.11 2.36 -10.97
C LYS A 69 -6.52 2.97 -11.04
N ALA A 70 -7.28 2.67 -12.09
CA ALA A 70 -8.66 3.16 -12.25
C ALA A 70 -9.55 2.69 -11.08
N LYS A 71 -9.52 1.40 -10.73
CA LYS A 71 -10.30 0.86 -9.61
C LYS A 71 -9.90 1.47 -8.25
N LYS A 72 -8.62 1.78 -8.06
CA LYS A 72 -8.15 2.46 -6.85
C LYS A 72 -8.70 3.89 -6.77
N LEU A 73 -8.70 4.62 -7.89
CA LEU A 73 -9.22 5.98 -7.96
C LEU A 73 -10.72 6.01 -7.65
N GLU A 74 -11.49 5.09 -8.22
CA GLU A 74 -12.92 4.95 -7.94
C GLU A 74 -13.19 4.65 -6.46
N ARG A 75 -12.45 3.72 -5.86
CA ARG A 75 -12.59 3.40 -4.43
C ARG A 75 -12.29 4.60 -3.53
N LEU A 76 -11.29 5.42 -3.88
CA LEU A 76 -10.97 6.64 -3.13
C LEU A 76 -12.08 7.68 -3.27
N LYS A 77 -12.65 7.83 -4.46
CA LYS A 77 -13.77 8.74 -4.72
C LYS A 77 -15.01 8.36 -3.89
N VAL A 78 -15.39 7.08 -3.89
CA VAL A 78 -16.51 6.59 -3.08
C VAL A 78 -16.28 6.84 -1.58
N MET A 79 -15.07 6.57 -1.08
CA MET A 79 -14.73 6.82 0.32
C MET A 79 -14.78 8.32 0.69
N GLU A 80 -14.44 9.20 -0.24
CA GLU A 80 -14.52 10.64 -0.04
C GLU A 80 -15.96 11.14 -0.04
N GLU A 81 -16.80 10.64 -0.95
CA GLU A 81 -18.24 10.90 -0.99
C GLU A 81 -18.93 10.42 0.29
N GLU A 82 -18.62 9.22 0.78
CA GLU A 82 -19.13 8.70 2.06
C GLU A 82 -18.73 9.58 3.25
N ARG A 83 -17.46 10.01 3.30
CA ARG A 83 -16.97 10.92 4.35
C ARG A 83 -17.68 12.27 4.31
N GLU A 84 -17.93 12.80 3.11
CA GLU A 84 -18.65 14.07 2.94
C GLU A 84 -20.13 13.95 3.35
N GLN A 85 -20.78 12.83 3.02
CA GLN A 85 -22.13 12.54 3.50
C GLN A 85 -22.20 12.48 5.02
N GLU A 86 -21.25 11.79 5.66
CA GLU A 86 -21.20 11.70 7.12
C GLU A 86 -20.94 13.08 7.76
N LYS A 87 -20.00 13.84 7.22
CA LYS A 87 -19.74 15.23 7.64
C LYS A 87 -20.99 16.10 7.51
N ASN A 88 -21.75 15.97 6.42
CA ASN A 88 -22.99 16.70 6.22
C ASN A 88 -24.08 16.26 7.20
N LYS A 89 -24.21 14.96 7.50
CA LYS A 89 -25.10 14.46 8.56
C LYS A 89 -24.74 15.07 9.91
N TRP A 90 -23.46 15.11 10.28
CA TRP A 90 -23.00 15.73 11.52
C TRP A 90 -23.19 17.25 11.56
N LYS A 91 -22.96 17.95 10.45
CA LYS A 91 -23.26 19.39 10.34
C LYS A 91 -24.74 19.67 10.54
N VAL A 92 -25.61 18.90 9.88
CA VAL A 92 -27.07 19.04 10.00
C VAL A 92 -27.50 18.72 11.44
N PHE A 93 -27.01 17.64 12.03
CA PHE A 93 -27.27 17.30 13.43
C PHE A 93 -26.82 18.41 14.39
N SER A 94 -25.59 18.91 14.21
CA SER A 94 -25.02 20.01 15.00
C SER A 94 -25.86 21.28 14.88
N SER A 95 -26.23 21.70 13.67
CA SER A 95 -27.09 22.88 13.47
C SER A 95 -28.46 22.73 14.13
N LYS A 96 -29.05 21.53 14.10
CA LYS A 96 -30.35 21.23 14.73
C LYS A 96 -30.26 21.15 16.25
N ALA A 97 -29.18 20.61 16.79
CA ALA A 97 -28.96 20.43 18.23
C ALA A 97 -28.56 21.74 18.92
N PHE A 98 -27.68 22.53 18.29
CA PHE A 98 -27.07 23.72 18.90
C PHE A 98 -27.70 25.05 18.45
N GLY A 99 -28.60 25.05 17.45
CA GLY A 99 -29.29 26.24 16.93
C GLY A 99 -30.51 26.68 17.74
N LYS A 100 -30.90 25.95 18.79
CA LYS A 100 -32.05 26.32 19.63
C LYS A 100 -31.67 27.44 20.61
N LYS A 101 -32.50 28.49 20.67
CA LYS A 101 -32.35 29.64 21.57
C LYS A 101 -32.36 29.13 23.01
N GLY A 102 -31.22 29.23 23.71
CA GLY A 102 -31.03 28.67 25.07
C GLY A 102 -29.86 27.69 25.21
N PHE A 103 -29.25 27.24 24.09
CA PHE A 103 -28.07 26.37 24.16
C PHE A 103 -26.78 27.19 24.41
N VAL A 104 -26.04 26.85 25.49
CA VAL A 104 -24.77 27.51 25.84
C VAL A 104 -23.67 27.06 24.87
N LYS A 105 -23.21 27.98 24.00
CA LYS A 105 -22.19 27.73 22.94
C LYS A 105 -20.77 27.41 23.44
N LYS A 106 -20.55 27.33 24.76
CA LYS A 106 -19.22 27.06 25.34
C LYS A 106 -19.09 25.56 25.56
N SER A 107 -18.21 24.91 24.78
CA SER A 107 -17.89 23.49 24.94
C SER A 107 -17.31 23.25 26.34
N ILE A 108 -17.81 22.23 27.03
CA ILE A 108 -17.29 21.74 28.32
C ILE A 108 -15.84 21.20 28.20
N PHE A 109 -15.36 20.95 26.98
CA PHE A 109 -13.98 20.53 26.68
C PHE A 109 -13.13 21.67 26.11
N LYS A 110 -13.67 22.88 25.96
CA LYS A 110 -12.86 24.01 25.49
C LYS A 110 -11.83 24.34 26.56
N THR A 111 -10.56 24.21 26.21
CA THR A 111 -9.47 24.63 27.07
C THR A 111 -9.65 26.12 27.39
N PRO A 112 -9.77 26.51 28.66
CA PRO A 112 -9.88 27.92 29.01
C PRO A 112 -8.58 28.64 28.66
N GLU A 113 -8.69 29.89 28.22
CA GLU A 113 -7.54 30.75 27.90
C GLU A 113 -6.67 31.06 29.14
N ASN A 114 -7.26 30.99 30.34
CA ASN A 114 -6.55 31.20 31.60
C ASN A 114 -6.06 29.87 32.20
N ALA A 115 -4.87 29.89 32.81
CA ALA A 115 -4.21 28.72 33.42
C ALA A 115 -5.07 27.97 34.47
N LYS A 116 -6.06 28.64 35.08
CA LYS A 116 -6.90 28.14 36.19
C LYS A 116 -8.04 27.20 35.75
N GLY A 117 -7.83 26.35 34.75
CA GLY A 117 -8.83 25.36 34.30
C GLY A 117 -8.43 24.49 33.12
N ARG A 118 -7.13 24.44 32.79
CA ARG A 118 -6.60 23.58 31.73
C ARG A 118 -6.75 22.11 32.15
N VAL A 119 -7.47 21.33 31.35
CA VAL A 119 -7.68 19.90 31.53
C VAL A 119 -6.31 19.19 31.57
N GLY A 120 -6.04 18.43 32.63
CA GLY A 120 -4.75 17.76 32.86
C GLY A 120 -3.93 18.31 34.04
N ILE A 121 -4.33 19.43 34.65
CA ILE A 121 -3.73 19.94 35.89
C ILE A 121 -4.70 19.64 37.04
N GLY A 122 -4.50 18.50 37.69
CA GLY A 122 -4.87 18.30 39.10
C GLY A 122 -6.34 18.10 39.50
N THR A 123 -7.30 17.91 38.59
CA THR A 123 -8.65 17.47 38.98
C THR A 123 -9.14 16.31 38.11
N CYS A 124 -9.58 15.24 38.76
CA CYS A 124 -10.26 14.12 38.13
C CYS A 124 -11.64 14.63 37.66
N GLY A 125 -11.73 15.15 36.43
CA GLY A 125 -12.99 15.33 35.72
C GLY A 125 -13.95 16.45 36.15
N VAL A 126 -13.58 17.35 37.07
CA VAL A 126 -14.44 18.49 37.46
C VAL A 126 -13.67 19.80 37.37
N SER A 127 -13.97 20.60 36.35
CA SER A 127 -13.31 21.89 36.12
C SER A 127 -13.98 22.99 36.94
N GLY A 128 -13.24 23.62 37.87
CA GLY A 128 -13.60 24.93 38.43
C GLY A 128 -14.41 24.95 39.73
N GLN A 129 -14.76 23.81 40.32
CA GLN A 129 -15.20 23.77 41.73
C GLN A 129 -14.06 23.34 42.63
N ASN A 130 -13.89 24.04 43.76
CA ASN A 130 -13.10 23.51 44.87
C ASN A 130 -13.76 22.21 45.33
N MET A 131 -12.95 21.21 45.74
CA MET A 131 -13.46 20.05 46.48
C MET A 131 -14.36 20.57 47.60
N THR A 132 -15.55 19.99 47.72
CA THR A 132 -16.59 20.36 48.69
C THR A 132 -15.98 20.84 50.00
N THR A 133 -16.35 22.05 50.45
CA THR A 133 -15.93 22.51 51.78
C THR A 133 -16.63 21.63 52.81
N PHE A 134 -15.87 20.72 53.42
CA PHE A 134 -16.35 19.97 54.56
C PHE A 134 -16.60 20.94 55.71
N SER A 135 -17.87 21.31 55.92
CA SER A 135 -18.29 21.95 57.16
C SER A 135 -18.45 20.84 58.19
N SER A 136 -17.51 20.72 59.13
CA SER A 136 -17.67 19.81 60.27
C SER A 136 -18.96 20.19 60.99
N ALA A 137 -19.95 19.28 61.00
CA ALA A 137 -21.20 19.50 61.72
C ALA A 137 -20.88 19.89 63.17
N SER A 138 -21.44 21.01 63.64
CA SER A 138 -21.27 21.45 65.02
C SER A 138 -21.82 20.37 65.94
N LYS A 139 -20.94 19.75 66.74
CA LYS A 139 -21.33 18.79 67.79
C LYS A 139 -22.34 19.47 68.69
N TYR A 140 -23.56 18.96 68.73
CA TYR A 140 -24.59 19.40 69.67
C TYR A 140 -24.05 19.25 71.10
N ARG A 141 -23.86 20.36 71.82
CA ARG A 141 -23.58 20.34 73.25
C ARG A 141 -24.92 20.42 73.97
N LYS A 142 -25.37 19.30 74.53
CA LYS A 142 -26.46 19.28 75.49
C LYS A 142 -25.94 19.93 76.78
N GLY A 143 -26.28 21.19 77.00
CA GLY A 143 -25.98 21.93 78.22
C GLY A 143 -27.01 21.63 79.30
N ASN A 144 -26.49 21.32 80.49
CA ASN A 144 -27.06 21.26 81.85
C ASN A 144 -28.54 20.91 82.03
#